data_AF-A0A8I1T6K3-F1
#
_entry.id   AF-A0A8I1T6K3-F1
#
_cell.length_a   1.000
_cell.length_b   1.000
_cell.length_c   1.000
_cell.angle_alpha   90.00
_cell.angle_beta   90.00
_cell.angle_gamma   90.00
#
_symmetry.space_group_name_H-M   'P 1'
#
loop_
_entity.id
_entity.type
_entity.pdbx_description
1 polymer ?
#
loop_
_entity_poly.entity_id
_entity_poly.type
_entity_poly.pdbx_seq_one_letter_code
_entity_poly.pdbx_strand_id
1 'polypeptide(L)' 'MLSETRTAFREQPASKTFTTRDEQLALEIAEFVADRAQSFSDHECRAWALTDFGVWAVLAGQSPKLSMDTERDVQLL' A
#
# COMPACT_ATOMS: atom_id res chain seq x y z
N MET A 1 -14.78 -22.07 -44.42
CA MET A 1 -14.29 -22.83 -43.24
C MET A 1 -13.94 -21.83 -42.16
N LEU A 2 -14.77 -21.79 -41.11
CA LEU A 2 -14.57 -20.93 -39.93
C LEU A 2 -13.52 -21.59 -39.04
N SER A 3 -12.31 -21.03 -38.97
CA SER A 3 -11.27 -21.52 -38.05
C SER A 3 -11.36 -20.72 -36.75
N GLU A 4 -12.13 -21.30 -35.83
CA GLU A 4 -11.97 -21.32 -34.37
C GLU A 4 -11.25 -20.12 -33.72
N THR A 5 -12.06 -19.20 -33.18
CA THR A 5 -11.65 -18.25 -32.15
C THR A 5 -11.10 -19.00 -30.94
N ARG A 6 -9.78 -19.02 -30.79
CA ARG A 6 -9.11 -19.51 -29.58
C ARG A 6 -9.28 -18.49 -28.45
N THR A 7 -10.48 -18.43 -27.88
CA THR A 7 -10.78 -17.63 -26.69
C THR A 7 -10.19 -18.35 -25.48
N ALA A 8 -8.90 -18.19 -25.26
CA ALA A 8 -8.23 -18.57 -24.02
C ALA A 8 -7.85 -17.29 -23.26
N PHE A 9 -8.86 -16.52 -22.82
CA PHE A 9 -8.63 -15.45 -21.85
C PHE A 9 -8.97 -15.96 -20.45
N ARG A 10 -7.91 -16.48 -19.83
CA ARG A 10 -7.61 -16.40 -18.40
C ARG A 10 -8.74 -16.84 -17.46
N GLU A 11 -8.59 -18.05 -16.92
CA GLU A 11 -9.20 -18.40 -15.63
C GLU A 11 -8.96 -17.23 -14.67
N GLN A 12 -10.02 -16.53 -14.27
CA GLN A 12 -9.96 -15.66 -13.11
C GLN A 12 -9.62 -16.58 -11.94
N PRO A 13 -8.45 -16.43 -11.29
CA PRO A 13 -8.20 -17.21 -10.09
C PRO A 13 -9.33 -16.88 -9.12
N ALA A 14 -9.98 -17.94 -8.62
CA ALA A 14 -11.05 -17.85 -7.63
C ALA A 14 -10.71 -16.75 -6.62
N SER A 15 -11.68 -15.86 -6.37
CA SER A 15 -11.51 -14.71 -5.48
C SER A 15 -10.78 -15.13 -4.21
N LYS A 16 -9.48 -14.83 -4.12
CA LYS A 16 -8.70 -15.09 -2.93
C LYS A 16 -9.31 -14.19 -1.88
N THR A 17 -10.09 -14.76 -0.98
CA THR A 17 -10.59 -14.05 0.19
C THR A 17 -9.36 -13.66 1.01
N PHE A 18 -9.04 -12.37 1.01
CA PHE A 18 -8.02 -11.82 1.90
C PHE A 18 -8.42 -12.14 3.33
N THR A 19 -7.49 -12.74 4.08
CA THR A 19 -7.73 -13.08 5.48
C THR A 19 -7.43 -11.87 6.35
N THR A 20 -7.99 -11.83 7.56
CA THR A 20 -7.62 -10.81 8.58
C THR A 20 -6.11 -10.79 8.86
N ARG A 21 -5.43 -11.94 8.68
CA ARG A 21 -3.97 -12.03 8.80
C ARG A 21 -3.25 -11.31 7.66
N ASP A 22 -3.78 -11.35 6.45
CA ASP A 22 -3.19 -10.66 5.30
C ASP A 22 -3.34 -9.14 5.44
N GLU A 23 -4.49 -8.68 5.93
CA GLU A 23 -4.73 -7.26 6.25
C GLU A 23 -3.76 -6.76 7.33
N GLN A 24 -3.57 -7.55 8.39
CA GLN A 24 -2.63 -7.22 9.46
C GLN A 24 -1.18 -7.17 8.99
N LEU A 25 -0.77 -8.12 8.15
CA LEU A 25 0.57 -8.10 7.55
C LEU A 25 0.74 -6.88 6.62
N ALA A 26 -0.28 -6.54 5.83
CA ALA A 26 -0.24 -5.36 4.98
C ALA A 26 -0.10 -4.07 5.82
N LEU A 27 -0.75 -4.02 6.99
CA LEU A 27 -0.62 -2.90 7.93
C LEU A 27 0.82 -2.79 8.46
N GLU A 28 1.39 -3.90 8.93
CA GLU A 28 2.78 -3.94 9.43
C GLU A 28 3.79 -3.47 8.36
N ILE A 29 3.59 -3.88 7.10
CA ILE A 29 4.43 -3.44 5.99
C ILE A 29 4.22 -1.93 5.73
N ALA A 30 2.98 -1.44 5.73
CA ALA A 30 2.69 -0.02 5.55
C ALA A 30 3.40 0.83 6.61
N GLU A 31 3.31 0.44 7.89
CA GLU A 31 3.98 1.12 9.00
C GLU A 31 5.50 1.13 8.84
N PHE A 32 6.09 -0.01 8.47
CA PHE A 32 7.52 -0.12 8.19
C PHE A 32 7.96 0.81 7.05
N VAL A 33 7.22 0.83 5.95
CA VAL A 33 7.55 1.69 4.80
C VAL A 33 7.42 3.16 5.17
N ALA A 34 6.41 3.55 5.96
CA ALA A 34 6.24 4.92 6.42
C ALA A 34 7.41 5.39 7.31
N ASP A 35 7.87 4.56 8.24
CA ASP A 35 9.04 4.84 9.08
C ASP A 35 10.32 5.01 8.23
N ARG A 36 10.55 4.08 7.30
CA ARG A 36 11.68 4.17 6.36
C ARG A 36 11.59 5.38 5.44
N ALA A 37 10.39 5.75 4.98
CA ALA A 37 10.19 6.91 4.12
C ALA A 37 10.69 8.20 4.78
N GLN A 38 10.52 8.35 6.11
CA GLN A 38 11.03 9.50 6.85
C GLN A 38 12.56 9.52 6.99
N SER A 39 13.21 8.35 6.92
CA SER A 39 14.67 8.26 7.01
C SER A 39 15.40 8.73 5.74
N PHE A 40 14.71 8.84 4.60
CA PHE A 40 15.31 9.33 3.36
C PHE A 40 15.50 10.85 3.40
N SER A 41 16.73 11.31 3.27
CA SER A 41 17.04 12.74 3.08
C SER A 41 16.63 13.21 1.69
N ASP A 42 16.81 12.37 0.67
CA ASP A 42 16.44 12.64 -0.70
C ASP A 42 14.92 12.64 -0.89
N HIS A 43 14.40 13.72 -1.51
CA HIS A 43 12.96 13.91 -1.68
C HIS A 43 12.35 12.94 -2.68
N GLU A 44 13.09 12.54 -3.72
CA GLU A 44 12.60 11.58 -4.72
C GLU A 44 12.50 10.19 -4.11
N CYS A 45 13.54 9.72 -3.41
CA CYS A 45 13.51 8.45 -2.69
C CYS A 45 12.36 8.39 -1.67
N ARG A 46 12.15 9.48 -0.92
CA ARG A 46 11.03 9.59 0.02
C ARG A 46 9.68 9.50 -0.70
N ALA A 47 9.50 10.17 -1.82
CA ALA A 47 8.24 10.10 -2.58
C ALA A 47 7.96 8.69 -3.13
N TRP A 48 9.00 7.99 -3.60
CA TRP A 48 8.88 6.59 -4.01
C TRP A 48 8.46 5.68 -2.86
N ALA A 49 9.10 5.79 -1.69
CA ALA A 49 8.72 5.03 -0.51
C ALA A 49 7.27 5.34 -0.05
N LEU A 50 6.84 6.60 -0.11
CA LEU A 50 5.46 6.97 0.22
C LEU A 50 4.43 6.41 -0.76
N THR A 51 4.81 6.16 -2.02
CA THR A 51 3.96 5.48 -2.99
C THR A 51 3.71 4.03 -2.58
N ASP A 52 4.75 3.33 -2.16
CA ASP A 52 4.64 1.96 -1.65
C ASP A 52 3.81 1.90 -0.36
N PHE A 53 4.00 2.86 0.55
CA PHE A 53 3.15 3.01 1.74
C PHE A 53 1.66 3.08 1.37
N GLY A 54 1.32 3.90 0.37
CA GLY A 54 -0.06 4.07 -0.08
C GLY A 54 -0.68 2.75 -0.57
N VAL A 55 0.08 1.95 -1.31
CA VAL A 55 -0.35 0.63 -1.80
C VAL A 55 -0.64 -0.31 -0.63
N TRP A 56 0.29 -0.43 0.32
CA TRP A 56 0.14 -1.34 1.46
C TRP A 56 -0.98 -0.91 2.42
N ALA A 57 -1.15 0.39 2.64
CA ALA A 57 -2.25 0.92 3.44
C ALA A 57 -3.62 0.54 2.85
N VAL A 58 -3.78 0.66 1.52
CA VAL A 58 -5.03 0.26 0.85
C VAL A 58 -5.26 -1.25 0.95
N LEU A 59 -4.22 -2.06 0.82
CA LEU A 59 -4.31 -3.52 1.03
C LEU A 59 -4.68 -3.89 2.47
N ALA A 60 -4.31 -3.05 3.44
CA ALA A 60 -4.72 -3.18 4.84
C ALA A 60 -6.13 -2.62 5.13
N GLY A 61 -6.90 -2.25 4.09
CA GLY A 61 -8.23 -1.65 4.23
C GLY A 61 -8.22 -0.20 4.74
N GLN A 62 -7.06 0.46 4.76
CA GLN A 62 -6.92 1.84 5.22
C GLN A 62 -7.00 2.83 4.05
N SER A 63 -7.41 4.06 4.35
CA SER A 63 -7.34 5.20 3.42
C SER A 63 -6.19 6.11 3.84
N PRO A 64 -4.98 5.97 3.24
CA PRO A 64 -3.82 6.77 3.63
C PRO A 64 -4.10 8.26 3.37
N LYS A 65 -3.73 9.10 4.33
CA LYS A 65 -3.83 10.56 4.23
C LYS A 65 -2.46 11.18 4.46
N LEU A 66 -2.06 12.08 3.57
CA LEU A 66 -0.92 12.94 3.82
C LEU A 66 -1.39 14.13 4.64
N SER A 67 -0.77 14.35 5.80
CA SER A 67 -0.89 15.62 6.52
C SER A 67 0.46 16.32 6.50
N MET A 68 0.41 17.63 6.31
CA MET A 68 1.56 18.53 6.48
C MET A 68 1.66 19.05 7.91
N ASP A 69 0.71 18.68 8.78
CA ASP A 69 0.68 19.10 10.17
C ASP A 69 1.92 18.54 10.88
N THR A 70 2.86 19.44 11.14
CA THR A 70 4.09 19.18 11.87
C THR A 70 3.82 19.25 13.37
N GLU A 71 2.63 18.90 13.84
CA GLU A 71 2.30 18.86 15.26
C GLU A 71 2.74 17.52 15.85
N ARG A 72 4.06 17.32 15.91
CA ARG A 72 4.62 16.51 17.00
C ARG A 72 4.70 17.40 18.22
N ASP A 73 3.83 17.12 19.19
CA ASP A 73 4.04 17.38 20.61
C ASP A 73 4.52 18.80 20.98
N VAL A 74 3.60 19.76 20.97
CA VAL A 74 3.64 20.85 21.95
C VAL A 74 2.64 20.52 23.05
N GLN A 75 2.92 19.46 23.83
CA GLN A 75 2.45 19.43 25.22
C GLN A 75 3.28 20.44 26.00
N LEU A 76 2.82 21.68 26.03
CA LEU A 76 3.24 22.66 27.03
C LEU A 76 2.81 22.11 28.40
N LEU A 77 3.81 21.79 29.23
CA LEU A 77 3.66 21.74 30.69
C LEU A 77 3.25 23.12 31.23
#